data_AF-A0AAV8ZL06-F1
#
_entry.id   AF-A0AAV8ZL06-F1
#
_cell.length_a   1.000
_cell.length_b   1.000
_cell.length_c   1.000
_cell.angle_alpha   90.00
_cell.angle_beta   90.00
_cell.angle_gamma   90.00
#
_symmetry.space_group_name_H-M   'P 1'
#
loop_
_entity.id
_entity.type
_entity.pdbx_description
1 polymer ?
#
loop_
_entity_poly.entity_id
_entity_poly.type
_entity_poly.pdbx_seq_one_letter_code
_entity_poly.pdbx_strand_id
1 'polypeptide(L)'
;MLMKKIYAKLEKTSDVLRYFLINEWDISNTNVVKLWEKLNEHDKIMYNFDINSIDTENYFKNLMIGLKKIYSKRRYDQIKVS
;
A
#
# COMPACT_ATOMS: atom_id res chain seq x y z
N MET A 1 -20.66 16.53 -22.80
CA MET A 1 -19.34 15.99 -23.22
C MET A 1 -18.47 15.50 -22.05
N LEU A 2 -18.50 16.17 -20.88
CA LEU A 2 -17.72 15.78 -19.68
C LEU A 2 -18.09 14.38 -19.13
N MET A 3 -19.38 14.07 -19.03
CA MET A 3 -19.85 12.79 -18.51
C MET A 3 -19.33 11.58 -19.31
N LYS A 4 -19.33 11.66 -20.64
CA LYS A 4 -18.80 10.58 -21.50
C LYS A 4 -17.32 10.28 -21.21
N LYS A 5 -16.51 11.31 -20.91
CA LYS A 5 -15.10 11.13 -20.56
C LYS A 5 -14.91 10.48 -19.18
N ILE A 6 -15.75 10.83 -18.21
CA ILE A 6 -15.73 10.23 -16.87
C ILE A 6 -16.11 8.74 -16.97
N TYR A 7 -17.20 8.42 -17.67
CA TYR A 7 -17.63 7.03 -17.86
C TYR A 7 -16.55 6.19 -18.56
N ALA A 8 -15.95 6.68 -19.64
CA ALA A 8 -14.87 5.97 -20.33
C ALA A 8 -13.63 5.73 -19.44
N LYS A 9 -13.35 6.63 -18.48
CA LYS A 9 -12.25 6.45 -17.53
C LYS A 9 -12.61 5.44 -16.44
N LEU A 10 -13.85 5.46 -15.97
CA LEU A 10 -14.35 4.51 -14.97
C LEU A 10 -14.39 3.09 -15.53
N GLU A 11 -14.86 2.91 -16.76
CA GLU A 11 -14.90 1.62 -17.46
C GLU A 11 -13.49 1.02 -17.59
N LYS A 12 -12.53 1.78 -18.10
CA LYS A 12 -11.12 1.33 -18.16
C LYS A 12 -10.53 0.98 -16.79
N THR A 13 -10.87 1.76 -15.77
CA THR A 13 -10.39 1.49 -14.40
C THR A 13 -11.04 0.22 -13.86
N SER A 14 -12.34 0.03 -14.10
CA SER A 14 -13.10 -1.15 -13.72
C SER A 14 -12.52 -2.40 -14.39
N ASP A 15 -12.18 -2.35 -15.68
CA ASP A 15 -11.60 -3.48 -16.40
C ASP A 15 -10.26 -3.92 -15.82
N VAL A 16 -9.39 -2.96 -15.48
CA VAL A 16 -8.10 -3.27 -14.82
C VAL A 16 -8.32 -3.86 -13.44
N LEU A 17 -9.23 -3.28 -12.64
CA LEU A 17 -9.50 -3.75 -11.29
C LEU A 17 -10.26 -5.08 -11.27
N ARG A 18 -10.99 -5.42 -12.33
CA ARG A 18 -11.81 -6.64 -12.42
C ARG A 18 -11.02 -7.89 -12.07
N TYR A 19 -9.80 -8.01 -12.58
CA TYR A 19 -8.93 -9.15 -12.28
C TYR A 19 -8.58 -9.22 -10.79
N PHE A 20 -8.24 -8.07 -10.18
CA PHE A 20 -7.85 -8.02 -8.77
C PHE A 20 -9.02 -8.20 -7.80
N LEU A 21 -10.23 -7.78 -8.20
CA LEU A 21 -11.42 -7.80 -7.36
C LEU A 21 -12.18 -9.14 -7.40
N ILE A 22 -12.10 -9.88 -8.51
CA ILE A 22 -12.88 -11.12 -8.70
C ILE A 22 -12.08 -12.36 -8.31
N ASN A 23 -10.76 -12.33 -8.46
CA ASN A 23 -9.93 -13.47 -8.09
C ASN A 23 -9.58 -13.40 -6.60
N GLU A 24 -9.62 -14.56 -5.94
CA GLU A 24 -9.07 -14.71 -4.60
C GLU A 24 -7.53 -14.75 -4.68
N TRP A 25 -6.90 -14.06 -3.74
CA TRP A 25 -5.46 -14.00 -3.63
C TRP A 25 -5.06 -14.82 -2.41
N ASP A 26 -4.51 -16.02 -2.65
CA ASP A 26 -3.88 -16.80 -1.60
C ASP A 26 -2.49 -16.21 -1.30
N ILE A 27 -2.43 -15.38 -0.26
CA ILE A 27 -1.19 -14.79 0.23
C ILE A 27 -0.87 -15.47 1.55
N SER A 28 0.10 -16.38 1.56
CA SER A 28 0.59 -17.03 2.77
C SER A 28 1.98 -16.53 3.16
N ASN A 29 2.18 -16.26 4.45
CA ASN A 29 3.45 -15.85 5.02
C ASN A 29 4.08 -16.96 5.89
N THR A 30 3.68 -18.22 5.68
CA THR A 30 4.04 -19.35 6.54
C THR A 30 5.55 -19.49 6.77
N ASN A 31 6.37 -19.27 5.75
CA ASN A 31 7.83 -19.35 5.89
C ASN A 31 8.41 -18.20 6.72
N VAL A 32 7.82 -17.01 6.65
CA VAL A 32 8.22 -15.84 7.44
C VAL A 32 7.93 -16.07 8.91
N VAL A 33 6.73 -16.59 9.22
CA VAL A 33 6.32 -16.95 10.59
C VAL A 33 7.25 -18.01 11.16
N LYS A 34 7.49 -19.10 10.41
CA LYS A 34 8.42 -20.17 10.83
C LYS A 34 9.84 -19.68 11.05
N LEU A 35 10.30 -18.70 10.26
CA LEU A 35 11.61 -18.09 10.47
C LEU A 35 11.63 -17.28 11.76
N TRP A 36 10.61 -16.46 12.00
CA TRP A 36 10.48 -15.65 13.22
C TRP A 36 10.51 -16.52 14.48
N GLU A 37 9.77 -17.63 14.48
CA GLU A 37 9.72 -18.57 15.60
C GLU A 37 11.07 -19.22 15.91
N LYS A 38 11.95 -19.38 14.91
CA LYS A 38 13.28 -19.97 15.06
C LYS A 38 14.35 -18.99 15.55
N LEU A 39 14.09 -17.69 15.48
CA LEU A 39 15.04 -16.68 15.94
C LEU A 39 15.13 -16.67 17.46
N ASN A 40 16.34 -16.40 17.98
CA ASN A 40 16.51 -16.09 19.40
C ASN A 40 15.99 -14.67 19.70
N GLU A 41 15.79 -14.37 20.98
CA GLU A 41 15.22 -13.08 21.40
C GLU A 41 16.09 -11.88 21.02
N HIS A 42 17.41 -12.02 21.03
CA HIS A 42 18.31 -10.95 20.61
C HIS A 42 18.09 -10.58 19.13
N ASP A 43 18.01 -11.58 18.25
CA ASP A 43 17.86 -11.39 16.82
C ASP A 43 16.45 -10.91 16.45
N LYS A 44 15.41 -11.33 17.19
CA LYS A 44 14.05 -10.78 17.04
C LYS A 44 14.02 -9.30 17.36
N ILE A 45 14.72 -8.84 18.39
CA ILE A 45 14.81 -7.43 18.74
C ILE A 45 15.61 -6.65 17.69
N MET A 46 16.76 -7.19 17.28
CA MET A 46 17.65 -6.55 16.31
C MET A 46 17.01 -6.44 14.91
N TYR A 47 16.25 -7.45 14.51
CA TYR A 47 15.64 -7.58 13.18
C TYR A 47 14.13 -7.82 13.31
N ASN A 48 13.42 -6.87 13.91
CA ASN A 48 11.98 -7.02 14.09
C ASN A 48 11.22 -6.93 12.75
N PHE A 49 10.72 -8.07 12.27
CA PHE A 49 9.81 -8.17 11.13
C PHE A 49 8.44 -8.76 11.52
N ASP A 50 8.10 -8.75 12.80
CA ASP A 50 6.77 -9.14 13.28
C ASP A 50 5.76 -8.01 13.07
N ILE A 51 4.83 -8.23 12.13
CA ILE A 51 3.75 -7.29 11.81
C ILE A 51 2.85 -7.04 13.03
N ASN A 52 2.70 -8.01 13.94
CA ASN A 52 1.86 -7.86 15.13
C ASN A 52 2.42 -6.84 16.12
N SER A 53 3.72 -6.54 16.05
CA SER A 53 4.35 -5.51 16.88
C SER A 53 4.05 -4.07 16.40
N ILE A 54 3.45 -3.91 15.21
CA ILE A 54 3.19 -2.60 14.61
C ILE A 54 1.84 -2.06 15.09
N ASP A 55 1.84 -0.84 15.62
CA ASP A 55 0.62 -0.04 15.75
C ASP A 55 0.07 0.27 14.35
N THR A 56 -0.88 -0.57 13.93
CA THR A 56 -1.43 -0.56 12.58
C THR A 56 -2.17 0.74 12.28
N GLU A 57 -2.88 1.30 13.26
CA GLU A 57 -3.62 2.56 13.09
C GLU A 57 -2.66 3.72 12.85
N ASN A 58 -1.65 3.86 13.70
CA ASN A 58 -0.67 4.93 13.56
C ASN A 58 0.18 4.76 12.29
N TYR A 59 0.51 3.52 11.92
CA TYR A 59 1.21 3.22 10.67
C TYR A 59 0.43 3.72 9.45
N PHE A 60 -0.84 3.32 9.30
CA PHE A 60 -1.66 3.74 8.16
C PHE A 60 -1.93 5.24 8.15
N LYS A 61 -2.11 5.86 9.33
CA LYS A 61 -2.24 7.31 9.45
C LYS A 61 -1.00 8.03 8.92
N ASN A 62 0.19 7.61 9.35
CA ASN A 62 1.45 8.21 8.90
C ASN A 62 1.70 7.95 7.41
N LEU A 63 1.37 6.76 6.92
CA LEU A 63 1.41 6.43 5.50
C LEU A 63 0.55 7.40 4.67
N MET A 64 -0.71 7.61 5.08
CA MET A 64 -1.63 8.52 4.38
C MET A 64 -1.15 9.97 4.39
N ILE A 65 -0.60 10.44 5.51
CA ILE A 65 0.01 11.77 5.62
C ILE A 65 1.20 11.89 4.66
N GLY A 66 2.07 10.88 4.62
CA GLY A 66 3.23 10.82 3.73
C GLY A 66 2.83 10.86 2.26
N LEU A 67 1.87 10.01 1.86
CA LEU A 67 1.32 9.99 0.50
C LEU A 67 0.72 11.34 0.10
N LYS A 68 -0.08 11.95 0.99
CA LYS A 68 -0.64 13.29 0.76
C LYS A 68 0.46 14.33 0.55
N LYS A 69 1.52 14.30 1.36
CA LYS A 69 2.65 15.24 1.25
C LYS A 69 3.39 15.06 -0.08
N ILE A 70 3.67 13.83 -0.49
CA ILE A 70 4.33 13.53 -1.77
C ILE A 70 3.46 14.00 -2.94
N TYR A 71 2.16 13.68 -2.91
CA TYR A 71 1.23 14.06 -3.97
C TYR A 71 1.14 15.59 -4.11
N SER A 72 1.00 16.30 -2.99
CA SER A 72 0.99 17.78 -2.98
C SER A 72 2.30 18.37 -3.48
N LYS A 73 3.46 17.81 -3.10
CA LYS A 73 4.77 18.25 -3.58
C LYS A 73 4.92 18.05 -5.08
N ARG A 74 4.59 16.87 -5.61
CA ARG A 74 4.62 16.59 -7.07
C ARG A 74 3.75 17.56 -7.86
N ARG A 75 2.58 17.93 -7.32
CA ARG A 75 1.69 18.94 -7.92
C ARG A 75 2.33 20.33 -7.93
N TYR A 76 3.02 20.72 -6.86
CA TYR A 76 3.74 22.00 -6.79
C TYR A 76 4.91 22.07 -7.79
N ASP A 77 5.68 21.00 -7.90
CA ASP A 77 6.83 20.91 -8.82
C ASP A 77 6.37 21.01 -10.29
N GLN A 78 5.20 20.45 -10.65
CA GLN A 78 4.61 20.59 -11.99
C GLN A 78 4.17 22.02 -12.33
N ILE A 79 3.77 22.82 -11.33
CA ILE A 79 3.30 24.20 -11.55
C ILE A 79 4.46 25.17 -11.77
N LYS A 80 5.65 24.90 -11.21
CA LYS A 80 6.84 25.76 -11.38
C LYS A 80 7.58 25.61 -12.72
N VAL A 81 7.31 24.52 -13.44
CA VAL A 81 7.97 24.20 -14.73
C VAL A 81 7.11 24.69 -15.93
N SER A 82 5.94 25.27 -15.66
CA SER A 82 5.07 25.95 -16.63
C SER A 82 5.11 27.46 -16.45
#